data_AF-G5LMW5-F1
#
_entry.id   AF-G5LMW5-F1
#
_cell.length_a   1.000
_cell.length_b   1.000
_cell.length_c   1.000
_cell.angle_alpha   90.00
_cell.angle_beta   90.00
_cell.angle_gamma   90.00
#
_symmetry.space_group_name_H-M   'P 1'
#
loop_
_entity.id
_entity.type
_entity.pdbx_description
1 polymer ?
#
loop_
_entity_poly.entity_id
_entity_poly.type
_entity_poly.pdbx_seq_one_letter_code
_entity_poly.pdbx_strand_id
1 'polypeptide(L)' 'MYAQNTWPGMNTFFRLTALAGLLALAGQSFAVEDITRADQIPVLKEETQHATVSERVTSRFTRSHYRQFDLDEAFSAKI' A
#
# COMPACT_ATOMS: atom_id res chain seq x y z
N MET A 1 -45.60 14.92 14.13
CA MET A 1 -44.29 14.24 14.04
C MET A 1 -44.33 13.12 15.06
N TYR A 2 -44.32 11.83 14.75
CA TYR A 2 -43.41 11.10 13.86
C TYR A 2 -44.15 9.90 13.22
N ALA A 3 -43.86 9.65 11.94
CA ALA A 3 -44.46 8.58 11.15
C ALA A 3 -43.98 7.20 11.63
N GLN A 4 -44.93 6.32 11.95
CA GLN A 4 -44.71 4.91 12.22
C GLN A 4 -44.46 4.17 10.89
N ASN A 5 -43.20 4.14 10.45
CA ASN A 5 -42.78 3.25 9.37
C ASN A 5 -42.55 1.84 9.94
N THR A 6 -43.62 1.08 10.14
CA THR A 6 -43.53 -0.33 10.53
C THR A 6 -44.09 -1.20 9.42
N TRP A 7 -43.20 -1.91 8.72
CA TRP A 7 -43.51 -2.99 7.78
C TRP A 7 -44.50 -3.99 8.42
N PRO A 8 -45.57 -4.41 7.71
CA PRO A 8 -46.63 -5.19 8.33
C PRO A 8 -46.22 -6.66 8.44
N GLY A 9 -46.33 -7.24 9.65
CA GLY A 9 -46.47 -8.70 9.82
C GLY A 9 -45.23 -9.54 10.15
N MET A 10 -44.22 -9.04 10.87
CA MET A 10 -43.06 -9.88 11.25
C MET A 10 -42.83 -9.97 12.76
N ASN A 11 -42.61 -11.20 13.24
CA ASN A 11 -42.45 -11.56 14.65
C ASN A 11 -41.22 -10.86 15.29
N THR A 12 -41.37 -10.25 16.46
CA THR A 12 -40.33 -9.40 17.12
C THR A 12 -39.02 -10.16 17.34
N PHE A 13 -39.09 -11.47 17.60
CA PHE A 13 -37.93 -12.35 17.71
C PHE A 13 -37.10 -12.39 16.42
N PHE A 14 -37.73 -12.49 15.25
CA PHE A 14 -37.04 -12.49 13.96
C PHE A 14 -36.33 -11.16 13.68
N ARG A 15 -36.93 -10.05 14.11
CA ARG A 15 -36.34 -8.71 13.95
C ARG A 15 -35.13 -8.54 14.88
N LEU A 16 -35.23 -9.03 16.11
CA LEU A 16 -34.13 -9.00 17.09
C LEU A 16 -32.97 -9.89 16.67
N THR A 17 -33.22 -11.09 16.15
CA THR A 17 -32.15 -11.98 15.67
C THR A 17 -31.48 -11.43 14.41
N ALA A 18 -32.24 -10.84 13.49
CA ALA A 18 -31.67 -10.17 12.31
C ALA A 18 -30.81 -8.96 12.69
N LEU A 19 -31.28 -8.13 13.63
CA LEU A 19 -30.51 -6.99 14.15
C LEU A 19 -29.24 -7.46 14.89
N ALA A 20 -29.34 -8.50 15.72
CA ALA A 20 -28.19 -9.06 16.42
C ALA A 20 -27.14 -9.64 15.44
N GLY A 21 -27.58 -10.30 14.37
CA GLY A 21 -26.69 -10.79 13.31
C GLY A 21 -25.98 -9.66 12.57
N LEU A 22 -26.70 -8.60 12.22
CA LEU A 22 -26.10 -7.41 11.60
C LEU A 22 -25.11 -6.70 12.53
N LEU A 23 -25.44 -6.60 13.83
CA LEU A 23 -24.56 -5.97 14.82
C LEU A 23 -23.28 -6.78 15.06
N ALA A 24 -23.39 -8.12 15.08
CA ALA A 24 -22.24 -9.01 15.24
C ALA A 24 -21.25 -8.91 14.08
N LEU A 25 -21.74 -8.64 12.87
CA LEU A 25 -20.91 -8.46 11.67
C LEU A 25 -20.36 -7.04 11.53
N ALA A 26 -21.05 -6.03 12.06
CA ALA A 26 -20.68 -4.62 11.92
C ALA A 26 -19.40 -4.20 12.68
N GLY A 27 -18.87 -5.06 13.58
CA GLY A 27 -17.73 -4.74 14.44
C GLY A 27 -16.38 -5.34 14.03
N GLN A 28 -16.29 -6.06 12.91
CA GLN A 28 -15.03 -6.69 12.49
C GLN A 28 -14.14 -5.64 11.79
N SER A 29 -13.28 -4.94 12.55
CA SER A 29 -12.14 -4.21 11.97
C SER A 29 -10.86 -4.99 12.24
N PHE A 30 -10.25 -5.51 11.17
CA PHE A 30 -8.93 -6.10 11.25
C PHE A 30 -7.91 -4.99 11.07
N ALA A 31 -7.18 -4.64 12.12
CA ALA A 31 -6.02 -3.78 12.00
C ALA A 31 -4.89 -4.59 11.34
N VAL A 32 -4.21 -3.97 10.36
CA VAL A 32 -2.96 -4.52 9.83
C VAL A 32 -1.95 -4.59 10.99
N GLU A 33 -1.28 -5.73 11.14
CA GLU A 33 -0.24 -5.91 12.14
C GLU A 33 0.89 -4.89 11.92
N ASP A 34 1.27 -4.18 12.98
CA ASP A 34 2.33 -3.19 12.93
C ASP A 34 3.71 -3.86 12.89
N ILE A 35 4.66 -3.25 12.18
CA ILE A 35 6.04 -3.73 12.09
C ILE A 35 6.75 -3.33 13.39
N THR A 36 6.99 -4.32 14.26
CA THR A 36 7.60 -4.11 15.59
C THR A 36 9.01 -4.69 15.71
N ARG A 37 9.47 -5.45 14.71
CA ARG A 37 10.80 -6.07 14.68
C ARG A 37 11.49 -5.87 13.32
N ALA A 38 12.81 -5.86 13.32
CA ALA A 38 13.61 -5.59 12.13
C ALA A 38 13.49 -6.68 11.04
N ASP A 39 13.20 -7.93 11.42
CA ASP A 39 13.00 -9.07 10.52
C ASP A 39 11.67 -9.04 9.77
N GLN A 40 10.71 -8.23 10.24
CA GLN A 40 9.43 -7.99 9.57
C GLN A 40 9.56 -6.95 8.44
N ILE A 41 10.71 -6.27 8.33
CA ILE A 41 10.97 -5.31 7.26
C ILE A 41 11.18 -6.10 5.95
N PRO A 42 10.41 -5.82 4.89
CA PRO A 42 10.56 -6.52 3.62
C PRO A 42 11.93 -6.23 3.00
N VAL A 43 12.56 -7.27 2.46
CA VAL A 43 13.84 -7.14 1.74
C VAL A 43 13.57 -6.43 0.40
N LEU A 44 14.12 -5.23 0.25
CA LEU A 44 14.00 -4.44 -0.97
C LEU A 44 14.68 -5.17 -2.13
N LYS A 45 13.96 -5.26 -3.26
CA LYS A 45 14.48 -5.80 -4.52
C LYS A 45 14.29 -4.77 -5.60
N GLU A 46 15.26 -4.74 -6.50
CA GLU A 46 15.19 -3.92 -7.70
C GLU A 46 14.00 -4.38 -8.58
N GLU A 47 13.24 -3.41 -9.11
CA GLU A 47 12.15 -3.68 -10.05
C GLU A 47 12.71 -3.91 -11.46
N THR A 48 11.95 -4.59 -12.33
CA THR A 48 12.44 -5.05 -13.64
C THR A 48 12.93 -3.93 -14.56
N GLN A 49 12.39 -2.71 -14.42
CA GLN A 49 12.75 -1.54 -15.21
C GLN A 49 14.00 -0.82 -14.73
N HIS A 50 14.40 -0.97 -13.47
CA HIS A 50 15.48 -0.16 -12.88
C HIS A 50 16.82 -0.36 -13.59
N ALA A 51 17.12 -1.58 -14.07
CA ALA A 51 18.30 -1.84 -14.88
C ALA A 51 18.28 -1.01 -16.19
N THR A 52 17.14 -0.98 -16.88
CA THR A 52 16.96 -0.19 -18.12
C THR A 52 17.03 1.31 -17.84
N VAL A 53 16.45 1.76 -16.74
CA VAL A 53 16.46 3.18 -16.35
C VAL A 53 17.89 3.62 -16.01
N SER A 54 18.63 2.81 -15.24
CA SER A 54 20.02 3.09 -14.85
C SER A 54 20.92 3.23 -16.07
N GLU A 55 20.79 2.33 -17.05
CA GLU A 55 21.53 2.42 -18.31
C GLU A 55 21.22 3.73 -19.07
N ARG A 56 19.94 4.09 -19.17
CA ARG A 56 19.51 5.33 -19.86
C ARG A 56 20.05 6.58 -19.18
N VAL A 57 20.01 6.63 -17.84
CA VAL A 57 20.52 7.76 -17.06
C VAL A 57 22.03 7.88 -17.24
N THR A 58 22.78 6.78 -17.07
CA THR A 58 24.23 6.77 -17.26
C THR A 58 24.63 7.18 -18.68
N SER A 59 23.92 6.69 -19.70
CA SER A 59 24.15 7.06 -21.10
C SER A 59 23.96 8.56 -21.35
N ARG A 60 22.91 9.17 -20.78
CA ARG A 60 22.66 10.61 -20.90
C ARG A 60 23.72 11.44 -20.17
N PHE A 61 24.09 11.05 -18.96
CA PHE A 61 25.04 11.80 -18.15
C PHE A 61 26.46 11.76 -18.70
N THR A 62 26.90 10.63 -19.23
CA THR A 62 28.26 10.51 -19.80
C THR A 62 28.39 11.15 -21.19
N ARG A 63 27.30 11.26 -21.97
CA ARG A 63 27.37 11.73 -23.36
C ARG A 63 26.82 13.12 -23.62
N SER A 64 25.85 13.58 -22.83
CA SER A 64 25.09 14.81 -23.13
C SER A 64 25.19 15.86 -22.04
N HIS A 65 25.96 15.60 -20.98
CA HIS A 65 26.15 16.55 -19.90
C HIS A 65 27.19 17.60 -20.27
N TYR A 66 27.02 18.84 -19.78
CA TYR A 66 27.94 19.95 -20.08
C TYR A 66 29.35 19.70 -19.58
N ARG A 67 29.46 19.17 -18.35
CA ARG A 67 30.74 18.72 -17.80
C ARG A 67 31.14 17.43 -18.51
N GLN A 68 32.27 17.45 -19.19
CA GLN A 68 32.90 16.23 -19.69
C GLN A 68 33.59 15.53 -18.52
N PHE A 69 33.17 14.31 -18.22
CA PHE A 69 33.77 13.46 -17.19
C PHE A 69 33.69 12.01 -17.64
N ASP A 70 34.65 11.21 -17.17
CA ASP A 70 34.64 9.77 -17.36
C ASP A 70 34.07 9.10 -16.11
N LEU A 71 33.16 8.14 -16.30
CA LEU A 71 32.60 7.33 -15.23
C LEU A 71 33.56 6.16 -14.93
N ASP A 72 34.71 6.49 -14.34
CA ASP A 72 35.77 5.54 -13.96
C ASP A 72 35.73 5.20 -12.45
N GLU A 73 36.69 4.42 -11.97
CA GLU A 73 36.76 4.04 -10.54
C GLU A 73 36.95 5.25 -9.61
N ALA A 74 37.71 6.25 -10.04
CA ALA A 74 37.99 7.45 -9.25
C ALA A 74 36.76 8.36 -9.13
N PHE A 75 35.93 8.43 -10.18
CA PHE A 75 34.64 9.09 -10.15
C PHE A 75 33.62 8.28 -9.35
N SER A 76 33.59 6.95 -9.53
CA SER A 76 32.68 6.05 -8.81
C SER A 76 32.89 6.11 -7.29
N ALA A 77 34.13 6.22 -6.82
CA ALA A 77 34.44 6.40 -5.40
C ALA A 77 33.92 7.72 -4.78
N LYS A 78 33.42 8.65 -5.59
CA LYS A 78 32.84 9.93 -5.14
C LYS A 78 31.31 9.90 -5.08
N ILE A 79 30.66 8.88 -5.64
CA ILE A 79 29.21 8.66 -5.61
C ILE A 79 28.87 7.87 -4.35
#